data_AF-U6CXC8-F1
#
_entry.id   AF-U6CXC8-F1
#
_cell.length_a   1.000
_cell.length_b   1.000
_cell.length_c   1.000
_cell.angle_alpha   90.00
_cell.angle_beta   90.00
_cell.angle_gamma   90.00
#
_symmetry.space_group_name_H-M   'P 1'
#
loop_
_entity.id
_entity.type
_entity.pdbx_description
1 polymer ?
#
loop_
_entity_poly.entity_id
_entity_poly.type
_entity_poly.pdbx_seq_one_letter_code
_entity_poly.pdbx_strand_id
1 'polypeptide(L)'
;MDKGLRSISELSLDSSLHAINLHCNNISKIEAIDHVWNLQHLDLSSNQIDRIEGLNTLTKLCTLNLSCNLITRIEGLEALTN
;
A
#
# COMPACT_ATOMS: atom_id res chain seq x y z
N MET A 1 18.26 -4.72 4.29
CA MET A 1 18.43 -5.23 2.91
C MET A 1 17.35 -4.55 2.11
N ASP A 2 17.69 -3.51 1.34
CA ASP A 2 16.79 -2.97 0.31
C ASP A 2 16.32 -4.14 -0.54
N LYS A 3 15.03 -4.47 -0.47
CA LYS A 3 14.50 -5.61 -1.23
C LYS A 3 14.38 -5.28 -2.72
N GLY A 4 14.48 -4.00 -3.08
CA GLY A 4 14.41 -3.55 -4.48
C GLY A 4 13.10 -3.94 -5.16
N LEU A 5 12.04 -4.21 -4.36
CA LEU A 5 10.76 -4.69 -4.86
C LEU A 5 10.17 -3.64 -5.80
N ARG A 6 9.72 -4.07 -6.97
CA ARG A 6 9.12 -3.18 -7.97
C ARG A 6 7.60 -3.30 -7.98
N SER A 7 7.08 -4.43 -7.55
CA SER A 7 5.64 -4.67 -7.42
C SER A 7 5.30 -5.43 -6.14
N ILE A 8 4.14 -5.12 -5.57
CA ILE A 8 3.57 -5.84 -4.42
C ILE A 8 3.19 -7.28 -4.83
N SER A 9 2.89 -7.52 -6.12
CA SER A 9 2.57 -8.84 -6.66
C SER A 9 3.71 -9.87 -6.56
N GLU A 10 4.94 -9.40 -6.35
CA GLU A 10 6.11 -10.25 -6.07
C GLU A 10 6.01 -10.92 -4.69
N LEU A 11 5.08 -10.47 -3.84
CA LEU A 11 4.84 -10.99 -2.51
C LEU A 11 3.62 -11.91 -2.50
N SER A 12 3.77 -13.05 -1.84
CA SER A 12 2.62 -13.88 -1.47
C SER A 12 2.02 -13.32 -0.18
N LEU A 13 1.00 -12.46 -0.34
CA LEU A 13 0.22 -11.89 0.76
C LEU A 13 -1.05 -12.72 0.98
N ASP A 14 -1.50 -12.82 2.23
CA ASP A 14 -2.74 -13.53 2.59
C ASP A 14 -3.62 -12.67 3.51
N SER A 15 -4.93 -12.93 3.45
CA SER A 15 -6.00 -12.25 4.19
C SER A 15 -5.88 -12.26 5.72
N SER A 16 -4.98 -13.08 6.29
CA SER A 16 -4.65 -13.09 7.72
C SER A 16 -3.73 -11.94 8.15
N LEU A 17 -3.12 -11.20 7.22
CA LEU A 17 -2.22 -10.09 7.52
C LEU A 17 -2.96 -8.86 8.07
N HIS A 18 -2.40 -8.28 9.12
CA HIS A 18 -2.91 -7.05 9.75
C HIS A 18 -1.96 -5.86 9.54
N ALA A 19 -0.68 -6.12 9.27
CA ALA A 19 0.32 -5.09 9.02
C ALA A 19 1.25 -5.50 7.89
N ILE A 20 1.50 -4.57 6.96
CA ILE A 20 2.44 -4.72 5.84
C ILE A 20 3.40 -3.54 5.88
N ASN A 21 4.70 -3.86 5.88
CA ASN A 21 5.77 -2.87 5.80
C ASN A 21 6.58 -3.08 4.52
N LEU A 22 6.44 -2.13 3.60
CA LEU A 22 7.13 -2.07 2.32
C LEU A 22 7.91 -0.76 2.17
N HIS A 23 8.33 -0.16 3.29
CA HIS A 23 9.15 1.05 3.25
C HIS A 23 10.45 0.81 2.46
N CYS A 24 10.97 1.86 1.83
CA CYS A 24 12.24 1.84 1.08
C CYS A 24 12.29 0.73 0.01
N ASN A 25 11.37 0.78 -0.95
CA ASN A 25 11.39 -0.08 -2.13
C ASN A 25 11.24 0.76 -3.42
N ASN A 26 11.07 0.10 -4.56
CA ASN A 26 10.91 0.71 -5.87
C ASN A 26 9.49 0.51 -6.42
N ILE A 27 8.50 0.40 -5.53
CA ILE A 27 7.10 0.16 -5.91
C ILE A 27 6.56 1.43 -6.55
N SER A 28 5.99 1.30 -7.75
CA SER A 28 5.36 2.42 -8.46
C SER A 28 3.83 2.35 -8.47
N LYS A 29 3.25 1.20 -8.13
CA LYS A 29 1.81 0.96 -8.14
C LYS A 29 1.36 0.20 -6.91
N ILE A 30 0.20 0.61 -6.39
CA ILE A 30 -0.52 -0.10 -5.34
C ILE A 30 -1.44 -1.10 -6.05
N GLU A 31 -1.03 -2.36 -6.08
CA GLU A 31 -1.76 -3.45 -6.74
C GLU A 31 -1.64 -4.75 -5.92
N ALA A 32 -2.46 -5.75 -6.25
CA ALA A 32 -2.39 -7.08 -5.63
C ALA A 32 -2.54 -7.08 -4.10
N ILE A 33 -3.32 -6.13 -3.56
CA ILE A 33 -3.65 -6.04 -2.13
C ILE A 33 -5.15 -6.15 -1.86
N ASP A 34 -5.95 -6.36 -2.90
CA ASP A 34 -7.41 -6.35 -2.83
C ASP A 34 -7.95 -7.44 -1.87
N HIS A 35 -7.21 -8.55 -1.74
CA HIS A 35 -7.54 -9.71 -0.92
C HIS A 35 -7.05 -9.62 0.54
N VAL A 36 -6.23 -8.62 0.90
CA VAL A 36 -5.81 -8.39 2.30
C VAL A 36 -6.74 -7.40 3.02
N TRP A 37 -8.04 -7.66 2.95
CA TRP A 37 -9.11 -6.83 3.52
C TRP A 37 -9.08 -6.68 5.05
N ASN A 38 -8.29 -7.51 5.76
CA ASN A 38 -8.07 -7.36 7.22
C ASN A 38 -6.93 -6.40 7.59
N LEU A 39 -6.25 -5.82 6.61
CA LEU A 39 -5.09 -4.97 6.85
C LEU A 39 -5.47 -3.72 7.64
N GLN A 40 -4.71 -3.45 8.70
CA GLN A 40 -4.86 -2.29 9.58
C GLN A 40 -3.72 -1.28 9.41
N HIS A 41 -2.53 -1.74 9.05
CA HIS A 41 -1.37 -0.90 8.87
C HIS A 41 -0.67 -1.19 7.54
N LEU A 42 -0.50 -0.16 6.71
CA LEU A 42 0.20 -0.23 5.43
C LEU A 42 1.26 0.86 5.37
N ASP A 43 2.53 0.46 5.38
CA ASP A 43 3.65 1.36 5.13
C ASP A 43 4.20 1.16 3.72
N LEU A 44 4.00 2.17 2.88
CA LEU A 44 4.50 2.29 1.52
C LEU A 44 5.43 3.51 1.38
N SER A 45 5.99 4.00 2.48
CA SER A 45 6.86 5.17 2.45
C SER A 45 8.17 4.92 1.70
N SER A 46 8.75 5.98 1.15
CA SER A 46 10.01 5.91 0.37
C SER A 46 9.92 4.91 -0.78
N ASN A 47 8.90 5.08 -1.63
CA ASN A 47 8.67 4.33 -2.85
C ASN A 47 8.53 5.29 -4.05
N GLN A 48 8.05 4.82 -5.19
CA GLN A 48 7.90 5.59 -6.43
C GLN A 48 6.43 5.69 -6.88
N ILE A 49 5.49 5.63 -5.93
CA ILE A 49 4.05 5.67 -6.20
C ILE A 49 3.67 7.09 -6.63
N ASP A 50 2.99 7.25 -7.75
CA ASP A 50 2.55 8.55 -8.29
C ASP A 50 1.04 8.78 -8.15
N ARG A 51 0.28 7.70 -7.94
CA ARG A 51 -1.19 7.70 -7.83
C ARG A 51 -1.65 6.82 -6.69
N ILE A 52 -2.66 7.30 -5.97
CA ILE A 52 -3.34 6.53 -4.93
C ILE A 52 -4.49 5.78 -5.60
N GLU A 53 -4.35 4.46 -5.72
CA GLU A 53 -5.35 3.55 -6.30
C GLU A 53 -5.25 2.18 -5.63
N GLY A 54 -6.20 1.26 -5.89
CA GLY A 54 -6.12 -0.12 -5.38
C GLY A 54 -6.38 -0.28 -3.88
N LEU A 55 -6.87 0.75 -3.19
CA LEU A 55 -7.15 0.73 -1.74
C LEU A 55 -8.62 0.41 -1.40
N ASN A 56 -9.46 0.16 -2.41
CA ASN A 56 -10.92 0.11 -2.26
C ASN A 56 -11.44 -0.98 -1.32
N THR A 57 -10.68 -2.06 -1.11
CA THR A 57 -11.08 -3.16 -0.23
C THR A 57 -10.53 -3.05 1.19
N LEU A 58 -9.61 -2.11 1.44
CA LEU A 58 -8.93 -1.96 2.73
C LEU A 58 -9.77 -1.16 3.74
N THR A 59 -11.03 -1.55 3.90
CA THR A 59 -12.00 -0.86 4.77
C THR A 59 -11.70 -0.99 6.27
N LYS A 60 -10.65 -1.72 6.66
CA LYS A 60 -10.16 -1.83 8.04
C LYS A 60 -8.82 -1.10 8.26
N LEU A 61 -8.32 -0.40 7.25
CA LEU A 61 -7.04 0.30 7.34
C LEU A 61 -7.14 1.47 8.31
N CYS A 62 -6.31 1.45 9.35
CA CYS A 62 -6.21 2.51 10.36
C CYS A 62 -4.96 3.39 10.15
N THR A 63 -3.96 2.89 9.45
CA THR A 63 -2.72 3.62 9.18
C THR A 63 -2.25 3.36 7.76
N LEU A 64 -2.11 4.44 7.00
CA LEU A 64 -1.55 4.45 5.66
C LEU A 64 -0.38 5.44 5.62
N ASN A 65 0.83 4.96 5.40
CA ASN A 65 2.00 5.80 5.21
C ASN A 65 2.43 5.79 3.75
N LEU A 66 2.24 6.94 3.08
CA LEU A 66 2.64 7.18 1.69
C LEU A 66 3.71 8.26 1.57
N SER A 67 4.39 8.61 2.67
CA SER A 67 5.43 9.64 2.66
C SER A 67 6.60 9.30 1.72
N CYS A 68 7.29 10.32 1.21
CA CYS A 68 8.41 10.14 0.28
C CYS A 68 8.05 9.29 -0.97
N ASN A 69 6.89 9.58 -1.57
CA ASN A 69 6.47 9.06 -2.88
C ASN A 69 6.37 10.21 -3.90
N LEU A 70 5.88 9.93 -5.10
CA LEU A 70 5.72 10.87 -6.22
C LEU A 70 4.28 11.38 -6.38
N ILE A 71 3.45 11.22 -5.35
CA ILE A 71 2.03 11.61 -5.38
C ILE A 71 1.91 13.13 -5.45
N THR A 72 1.23 13.62 -6.50
CA THR A 72 1.01 15.07 -6.72
C THR A 72 -0.43 15.52 -6.43
N ARG A 73 -1.35 14.57 -6.27
CA ARG A 73 -2.77 14.80 -6.02
C ARG A 73 -3.30 13.77 -5.03
N ILE A 74 -4.17 14.21 -4.14
CA ILE A 74 -4.85 13.35 -3.17
C ILE A 74 -6.22 12.98 -3.75
N GLU A 75 -6.37 11.72 -4.13
CA GLU A 75 -7.58 11.08 -4.69
C GLU A 75 -7.58 9.60 -4.30
N GLY A 76 -8.66 8.84 -4.56
CA GLY A 76 -8.63 7.38 -4.42
C GLY A 76 -8.64 6.85 -2.98
N LEU A 77 -8.97 7.70 -2.01
CA LEU A 77 -9.08 7.36 -0.58
C LEU A 77 -10.54 7.22 -0.12
N GLU A 78 -11.52 7.33 -1.01
CA GLU A 78 -12.94 7.47 -0.67
C GLU A 78 -13.53 6.22 0.02
N ALA A 79 -12.89 5.07 -0.17
CA ALA A 79 -13.30 3.81 0.45
C ALA A 79 -12.70 3.59 1.86
N LEU A 80 -11.74 4.42 2.28
CA LEU A 80 -11.11 4.34 3.59
C LEU A 80 -11.96 5.14 4.60
N THR A 81 -12.56 4.44 5.55
CA THR A 81 -13.59 5.02 6.43
C THR A 81 -13.25 4.99 7.93
N ASN A 82 -12.05 4.55 8.32
CA ASN A 82 -11.60 4.56 9.73
C ASN A 82 -10.72 5.76 10.07
#